data_AF-A0A7S2V958-F1
#
_entry.id   AF-A0A7S2V958-F1
#
_cell.length_a   1.000
_cell.length_b   1.000
_cell.length_c   1.000
_cell.angle_alpha   90.00
_cell.angle_beta   90.00
_cell.angle_gamma   90.00
#
_symmetry.space_group_name_H-M   'P 1'
#
loop_
_entity.id
_entity.type
_entity.pdbx_description
1 polymer ?
#
loop_
_entity_poly.entity_id
_entity_poly.type
_entity_poly.pdbx_seq_one_letter_code
_entity_poly.pdbx_strand_id
1 'polypeptide(L)'
;FPMRFRAMVREQIPVVGPRIADNQYASLALMGLVLFFFFNAMIRSPASRPAPPAPLDLSTTAASATPHLGTNGPPDAARRLLMEEYYKMGFEDGQAGHEFGTSIKPVLDPANDEPVEDSIPPAAASSNNHNFDYDYPPPPPPQQSLGLGKLLDWSTMMSLMYLGRTIYSMGVTADGGWDWQLTVANLRNMDTMRMGFLAFSVYRLVKKFV
;
A
#
# COMPACT_ATOMS: atom_id res chain seq x y z
N PHE A 1 4.45 -23.56 -31.59
CA PHE A 1 3.79 -24.35 -30.53
C PHE A 1 4.23 -25.81 -30.69
N PRO A 2 4.79 -26.48 -29.65
CA PRO A 2 5.29 -27.84 -29.82
C PRO A 2 4.13 -28.81 -30.07
N MET A 3 4.14 -29.50 -31.21
CA MET A 3 3.10 -30.46 -31.61
C MET A 3 2.87 -31.56 -30.55
N ARG A 4 3.90 -31.84 -29.74
CA ARG A 4 3.87 -32.83 -28.66
C ARG A 4 2.89 -32.49 -27.54
N PHE A 5 2.75 -31.22 -27.18
CA PHE A 5 1.83 -30.81 -26.11
C PHE A 5 0.36 -30.93 -26.54
N ARG A 6 0.05 -30.61 -27.81
CA ARG A 6 -1.31 -30.75 -28.35
C ARG A 6 -1.77 -32.20 -28.38
N ALA A 7 -0.87 -33.12 -28.73
CA ALA A 7 -1.15 -34.56 -28.70
C ALA A 7 -1.46 -35.02 -27.27
N MET A 8 -0.65 -34.60 -26.29
CA MET A 8 -0.87 -34.91 -24.87
C MET A 8 -2.22 -34.40 -24.34
N VAL A 9 -2.61 -33.17 -24.68
CA VAL A 9 -3.89 -32.59 -24.24
C VAL A 9 -5.10 -33.31 -24.85
N ARG A 10 -4.99 -33.77 -26.11
CA ARG A 10 -6.03 -34.58 -26.74
C ARG A 10 -6.19 -35.95 -26.08
N GLU A 11 -5.09 -36.55 -25.64
CA GLU A 11 -5.08 -37.87 -25.01
C GLU A 11 -5.58 -37.82 -23.55
N GLN A 12 -5.16 -36.81 -22.77
CA GLN A 12 -5.52 -36.71 -21.35
C GLN A 12 -6.92 -36.16 -21.10
N ILE A 13 -7.51 -35.41 -22.03
CA ILE A 13 -8.82 -34.78 -21.84
C ILE A 13 -9.74 -35.14 -23.02
N PRO A 14 -10.37 -36.33 -23.00
CA PRO A 14 -11.05 -36.88 -24.19
C PRO A 14 -12.25 -36.04 -24.66
N VAL A 15 -12.90 -35.29 -23.76
CA VAL A 15 -14.14 -34.56 -24.08
C VAL A 15 -13.90 -33.15 -24.63
N VAL A 16 -12.90 -32.42 -24.11
CA VAL A 16 -12.62 -31.02 -24.49
C VAL A 16 -11.23 -30.80 -25.08
N GLY A 17 -10.34 -31.79 -24.99
CA GLY A 17 -8.98 -31.75 -25.49
C GLY A 17 -8.86 -31.40 -26.98
N PRO A 18 -9.69 -31.97 -27.89
CA PRO A 18 -9.65 -31.61 -29.31
C PRO A 18 -9.97 -30.13 -29.55
N ARG A 19 -11.02 -29.60 -28.90
CA ARG A 19 -11.44 -28.19 -29.05
C ARG A 19 -10.39 -27.20 -28.55
N ILE A 20 -9.68 -27.56 -27.49
CA ILE A 20 -8.62 -26.73 -26.91
C ILE A 20 -7.32 -26.84 -27.72
N ALA A 21 -7.02 -28.02 -28.26
CA ALA A 21 -5.81 -28.25 -29.06
C ALA A 21 -5.87 -27.58 -30.45
N ASP A 22 -7.06 -27.45 -31.02
CA ASP A 22 -7.26 -26.87 -32.35
C ASP A 22 -7.24 -25.34 -32.33
N ASN A 23 -7.60 -24.72 -31.20
CA ASN A 23 -7.54 -23.27 -31.04
C ASN A 23 -6.18 -22.84 -30.48
N GLN A 24 -5.40 -22.11 -31.30
CA GLN A 24 -4.06 -21.67 -30.94
C GLN A 24 -4.04 -20.83 -29.65
N TYR A 25 -5.02 -19.93 -29.47
CA TYR A 25 -5.13 -19.07 -28.30
C TYR A 25 -5.49 -19.85 -27.03
N ALA A 26 -6.41 -20.81 -27.14
CA ALA A 26 -6.82 -21.66 -26.02
C ALA A 26 -5.65 -22.52 -25.53
N SER A 27 -4.87 -23.09 -26.46
CA SER A 27 -3.68 -23.87 -26.10
C SER A 27 -2.61 -23.02 -25.40
N LEU A 28 -2.43 -21.76 -25.82
CA LEU A 28 -1.46 -20.85 -25.23
C LEU A 28 -1.88 -20.37 -23.83
N ALA A 29 -3.17 -20.09 -23.65
CA ALA A 29 -3.74 -19.75 -22.34
C ALA A 29 -3.61 -20.92 -21.34
N LEU A 30 -3.89 -22.15 -21.77
CA LEU A 30 -3.77 -23.34 -20.91
C LEU A 30 -2.32 -23.58 -20.51
N MET A 31 -1.37 -23.41 -21.43
CA MET A 31 0.06 -23.52 -21.12
C MET A 31 0.53 -22.44 -20.15
N GLY A 32 0.09 -21.19 -20.34
CA GLY A 32 0.37 -20.09 -19.42
C GLY A 32 -0.17 -20.35 -18.02
N LEU A 33 -1.37 -20.93 -17.92
CA LEU A 33 -1.97 -21.32 -16.65
C LEU A 33 -1.16 -22.44 -15.97
N VAL A 34 -0.80 -23.50 -16.71
CA VAL A 34 0.02 -24.60 -16.17
C VAL A 34 1.39 -24.08 -15.68
N LEU A 35 2.08 -23.24 -16.45
CA LEU A 35 3.34 -22.62 -16.03
C LEU A 35 3.16 -21.74 -14.79
N PHE A 36 2.10 -20.94 -14.74
CA PHE A 36 1.80 -20.09 -13.58
C PHE A 36 1.58 -20.90 -12.30
N PHE A 37 0.84 -22.01 -12.37
CA PHE A 37 0.68 -22.92 -11.24
C PHE A 37 1.99 -23.62 -10.87
N PHE A 38 2.78 -24.05 -11.86
CA PHE A 38 4.04 -24.74 -11.61
C PHE A 38 5.09 -23.81 -10.96
N PHE A 39 5.22 -22.57 -11.44
CA PHE A 39 6.10 -21.56 -10.83
C PHE A 39 5.63 -21.19 -9.42
N ASN A 40 4.33 -21.00 -9.20
CA ASN A 40 3.82 -20.73 -7.86
C ASN A 40 4.03 -21.91 -6.90
N ALA A 41 3.87 -23.15 -7.38
CA ALA A 41 4.12 -24.34 -6.58
C ALA A 41 5.62 -24.48 -6.25
N MET A 42 6.50 -24.18 -7.19
CA MET A 42 7.96 -24.26 -6.99
C MET A 42 8.46 -23.18 -6.02
N ILE A 43 7.96 -21.94 -6.13
CA ILE A 43 8.32 -20.82 -5.23
C ILE A 43 7.78 -21.04 -3.81
N ARG A 44 6.68 -21.79 -3.64
CA ARG A 44 6.09 -22.11 -2.34
C ARG A 44 6.62 -23.40 -1.71
N SER A 45 7.69 -23.99 -2.24
CA SER A 45 8.38 -25.10 -1.56
C SER A 45 8.83 -24.62 -0.17
N PRO A 46 8.29 -25.13 0.94
CA PRO A 46 8.68 -24.70 2.27
C PRO A 46 10.09 -25.22 2.54
N ALA A 47 11.09 -24.36 2.38
CA ALA A 47 12.39 -24.57 2.99
C ALA A 47 12.18 -24.64 4.51
N SER A 48 12.45 -25.82 5.08
CA SER A 48 12.80 -26.10 6.47
C SER A 48 12.49 -25.00 7.50
N ARG A 49 11.42 -25.25 8.26
CA ARG A 49 11.13 -24.82 9.65
C ARG A 49 12.33 -24.16 10.38
N PRO A 50 12.29 -22.84 10.70
CA PRO A 50 13.26 -22.23 11.60
C PRO A 50 12.97 -22.60 13.06
N ALA A 51 14.04 -22.77 13.84
CA ALA A 51 14.04 -23.03 15.27
C ALA A 51 13.39 -21.88 16.09
N PRO A 52 12.89 -22.14 17.31
CA PRO A 52 12.26 -21.13 18.15
C PRO A 52 13.23 -20.01 18.58
N PRO A 53 12.75 -18.77 18.74
CA PRO A 53 13.59 -17.63 19.13
C PRO A 53 14.06 -17.72 20.58
N ALA A 54 15.35 -17.42 20.79
CA ALA A 54 15.96 -17.22 22.10
C ALA A 54 15.39 -15.95 22.80
N PRO A 55 15.38 -15.89 24.15
CA PRO A 55 14.84 -14.76 24.89
C PRO A 55 15.64 -13.46 24.67
N LEU A 56 14.90 -12.36 24.65
CA LEU A 56 15.34 -10.97 24.50
C LEU A 56 16.28 -10.56 25.64
N ASP A 57 17.52 -10.22 25.28
CA ASP A 57 18.46 -9.56 26.18
C ASP A 57 18.29 -8.03 26.06
N LEU A 58 17.82 -7.41 27.14
CA LEU A 58 17.53 -5.98 27.23
C LEU A 58 18.81 -5.24 27.63
N SER A 59 19.69 -5.00 26.66
CA SER A 59 20.89 -4.17 26.86
C SER A 59 20.89 -3.00 25.88
N THR A 60 20.25 -1.92 26.31
CA THR A 60 20.28 -0.59 25.71
C THR A 60 21.72 -0.10 25.55
N THR A 61 22.22 -0.06 24.31
CA THR A 61 23.48 0.62 23.98
C THR A 61 23.21 1.72 22.99
N ALA A 62 23.40 2.95 23.45
CA ALA A 62 23.50 4.16 22.67
C ALA A 62 24.69 4.09 21.69
N ALA A 63 24.49 4.53 20.44
CA ALA A 63 25.42 5.34 19.63
C ALA A 63 25.04 5.30 18.13
N SER A 64 24.67 6.46 17.58
CA SER A 64 25.23 7.13 16.36
C SER A 64 25.98 6.26 15.33
N ALA A 65 25.90 6.47 14.00
CA ALA A 65 25.44 7.56 13.14
C ALA A 65 25.58 7.11 11.67
N THR A 66 24.94 7.79 10.72
CA THR A 66 25.64 8.37 9.53
C THR A 66 24.74 9.35 8.76
N PRO A 67 25.34 10.33 8.06
CA PRO A 67 24.71 11.62 7.73
C PRO A 67 24.25 11.71 6.26
N HIS A 68 23.28 12.57 5.97
CA HIS A 68 23.12 13.12 4.62
C HIS A 68 22.89 14.64 4.69
N LEU A 69 23.71 15.34 3.93
CA LEU A 69 23.75 16.79 3.73
C LEU A 69 22.42 17.34 3.21
N GLY A 70 22.04 18.52 3.70
CA GLY A 70 21.33 19.52 2.91
C GLY A 70 20.36 20.42 3.69
N THR A 71 20.73 21.69 3.84
CA THR A 71 19.92 22.88 4.16
C THR A 71 19.86 23.31 5.63
N ASN A 72 20.26 24.55 5.87
CA ASN A 72 20.37 25.24 7.15
C ASN A 72 19.01 25.33 7.88
N GLY A 73 18.68 24.29 8.66
CA GLY A 73 17.68 24.33 9.71
C GLY A 73 18.31 23.94 11.05
N PRO A 74 17.72 24.32 12.20
CA PRO A 74 18.17 23.83 13.49
C PRO A 74 18.19 22.30 13.48
N PRO A 75 19.15 21.65 14.19
CA PRO A 75 19.40 20.22 14.08
C PRO A 75 18.10 19.44 14.28
N ASP A 76 17.85 18.40 13.47
CA ASP A 76 16.60 17.63 13.46
C ASP A 76 16.17 17.14 14.86
N ALA A 77 17.13 16.94 15.77
CA ALA A 77 16.87 16.65 17.17
C ALA A 77 16.20 17.81 17.91
N ALA A 78 16.67 19.04 17.72
CA ALA A 78 16.06 20.24 18.29
C ALA A 78 14.67 20.49 17.70
N ARG A 79 14.47 20.21 16.41
CA ARG A 79 13.14 20.32 15.79
C ARG A 79 12.13 19.32 16.36
N ARG A 80 12.58 18.08 16.63
CA ARG A 80 11.74 17.05 17.27
C ARG A 80 11.36 17.43 18.70
N LEU A 81 12.32 17.89 19.50
CA LEU A 81 12.07 18.34 20.88
C LEU A 81 11.10 19.52 20.93
N LEU A 82 11.30 20.49 20.04
CA LEU A 82 10.43 21.66 19.94
C LEU A 82 9.00 21.25 19.49
N MET A 83 8.87 20.31 18.57
CA MET A 83 7.57 19.78 18.15
C MET A 83 6.85 19.03 19.29
N GLU A 84 7.56 18.19 20.04
CA GLU A 84 7.02 17.49 21.22
C GLU A 84 6.54 18.47 22.30
N GLU A 85 7.28 19.56 22.51
CA GLU A 85 6.91 20.62 23.45
C GLU A 85 5.62 21.34 23.02
N TYR A 86 5.47 21.67 21.73
CA TYR A 86 4.25 22.28 21.20
C TYR A 86 3.02 21.38 21.35
N TYR A 87 3.17 20.08 21.10
CA TYR A 87 2.06 19.14 21.32
C TYR A 87 1.67 19.04 22.79
N LYS A 88 2.66 19.06 23.69
CA LYS A 88 2.40 19.01 25.14
C LYS A 88 1.64 20.26 25.61
N MET A 89 2.06 21.45 25.18
CA MET A 89 1.38 22.70 25.53
C MET A 89 -0.06 22.74 25.02
N GLY A 90 -0.31 22.32 23.78
CA GLY A 90 -1.67 22.26 23.24
C GLY A 90 -2.58 21.26 23.97
N PHE A 91 -2.01 20.16 24.47
CA PHE A 91 -2.74 19.18 25.27
C PHE A 91 -3.08 19.70 26.66
N GLU A 92 -2.15 20.40 27.31
CA GLU A 92 -2.35 21.04 28.62
C GLU A 92 -3.39 22.16 28.55
N ASP A 93 -3.35 23.00 27.50
CA ASP A 93 -4.36 24.04 27.25
C ASP A 93 -5.76 23.45 27.09
N GLY A 94 -5.87 22.33 26.35
CA GLY A 94 -7.13 21.61 26.19
C GLY A 94 -7.67 21.01 27.49
N GLN A 95 -6.80 20.54 28.39
CA GLN A 95 -7.23 20.06 29.71
C GLN A 95 -7.66 21.19 30.64
N ALA A 96 -7.02 22.36 30.55
CA ALA A 96 -7.35 23.54 31.33
C ALA A 96 -8.57 24.31 30.79
N GLY A 97 -9.10 23.92 29.62
CA GLY A 97 -10.23 24.59 28.97
C GLY A 97 -9.85 25.92 28.32
N HIS A 98 -8.57 26.13 28.02
CA HIS A 98 -8.08 27.29 27.29
C HIS A 98 -8.18 27.06 25.78
N GLU A 99 -8.28 28.16 25.02
CA GLU A 99 -8.30 28.10 23.55
C GLU A 99 -6.93 27.67 23.02
N PHE A 100 -6.92 26.95 21.90
CA PHE A 100 -5.68 26.42 21.33
C PHE A 100 -4.70 27.55 21.00
N GLY A 101 -3.49 27.47 21.58
CA GLY A 101 -2.40 28.40 21.28
C GLY A 101 -2.22 29.54 22.28
N THR A 102 -3.02 29.60 23.35
CA THR A 102 -2.87 30.63 24.40
C THR A 102 -1.54 30.54 25.16
N SER A 103 -0.98 29.34 25.31
CA SER A 103 0.29 29.14 26.01
C SER A 103 1.52 29.23 25.10
N ILE A 104 1.34 29.45 23.79
CA ILE A 104 2.45 29.64 22.86
C ILE A 104 3.01 31.04 23.09
N LYS A 105 4.19 31.12 23.71
CA LYS A 105 4.91 32.38 23.83
C LYS A 105 5.18 32.93 22.42
N PRO A 106 4.92 34.22 22.14
CA PRO A 106 5.28 34.82 20.87
C PRO A 106 6.77 34.62 20.65
N VAL A 107 7.13 34.12 19.47
CA VAL A 107 8.54 33.94 19.08
C VAL A 107 9.17 35.33 19.03
N LEU A 108 9.94 35.67 20.06
CA LEU A 108 10.77 36.86 20.07
C LEU A 108 11.87 36.67 19.01
N ASP A 109 12.05 37.65 18.14
CA ASP A 109 13.13 37.67 17.16
C ASP A 109 14.46 37.78 17.92
N PRO A 110 15.39 36.80 17.82
CA PRO A 110 16.63 36.81 18.61
C PRO A 110 17.56 38.00 18.32
N ALA A 111 17.23 38.85 17.33
CA ALA A 111 17.95 40.08 17.03
C ALA A 111 17.44 41.30 17.81
N ASN A 112 16.18 41.32 18.23
CA ASN A 112 15.56 42.42 18.95
C ASN A 112 14.52 41.82 19.89
N ASP A 113 14.78 41.82 21.20
CA ASP A 113 13.87 41.38 22.30
C ASP A 113 12.59 42.24 22.38
N GLU A 114 11.88 42.38 21.26
CA GLU A 114 10.63 43.09 21.12
C GLU A 114 9.56 42.04 20.74
N PRO A 115 8.44 41.98 21.47
CA PRO A 115 7.31 41.16 21.04
C PRO A 115 6.88 41.63 19.64
N VAL A 116 6.78 40.70 18.69
CA VAL A 116 6.16 40.98 17.39
C VAL A 116 4.68 41.26 17.66
N GLU A 117 4.35 42.51 17.97
CA GLU A 117 2.98 43.00 17.90
C GLU A 117 2.55 42.83 16.43
N ASP A 118 1.64 41.89 16.19
CA ASP A 118 0.77 41.89 15.02
C ASP A 118 -0.06 43.19 15.07
N SER A 119 0.59 44.29 14.74
CA SER A 119 -0.05 45.55 14.44
C SER A 119 -0.78 45.33 13.13
N ILE A 120 -2.02 44.86 13.24
CA ILE A 120 -3.01 44.89 12.17
C ILE A 120 -2.97 46.33 11.63
N PRO A 121 -2.46 46.59 10.42
CA PRO A 121 -2.39 47.94 9.91
C PRO A 121 -3.82 48.49 9.85
N PRO A 122 -4.06 49.74 10.31
CA PRO A 122 -5.38 50.34 10.21
C PRO A 122 -5.80 50.29 8.75
N ALA A 123 -7.05 49.90 8.51
CA ALA A 123 -7.68 49.78 7.20
C ALA A 123 -7.63 51.11 6.44
N ALA A 124 -6.47 51.43 5.88
CA ALA A 124 -6.26 52.50 4.94
C ALA A 124 -6.54 51.90 3.57
N ALA A 125 -7.59 52.43 2.96
CA ALA A 125 -8.05 52.11 1.61
C ALA A 125 -6.90 51.98 0.62
N SER A 126 -6.46 50.74 0.38
CA SER A 126 -5.66 50.39 -0.77
C SER A 126 -6.50 49.44 -1.60
N SER A 127 -7.28 50.05 -2.49
CA SER A 127 -7.84 49.44 -3.68
C SER A 127 -6.68 48.88 -4.51
N ASN A 128 -6.16 47.73 -4.12
CA ASN A 128 -5.35 46.90 -4.98
C ASN A 128 -5.97 45.51 -4.98
N ASN A 129 -6.53 45.24 -6.14
CA ASN A 129 -7.13 44.01 -6.62
C ASN A 129 -6.10 42.86 -6.53
N HIS A 130 -5.77 42.42 -5.32
CA HIS A 130 -5.10 41.14 -5.10
C HIS A 130 -6.16 40.06 -5.21
N ASN A 131 -6.49 39.72 -6.45
CA ASN A 131 -6.85 38.35 -6.77
C ASN A 131 -5.77 37.48 -6.13
N PHE A 132 -6.10 36.81 -5.04
CA PHE A 132 -5.37 35.64 -4.58
C PHE A 132 -5.53 34.60 -5.69
N ASP A 133 -4.66 34.70 -6.69
CA ASP A 133 -4.45 33.65 -7.66
C ASP A 133 -3.83 32.51 -6.83
N TYR A 134 -4.70 31.61 -6.37
CA TYR A 134 -4.26 30.30 -5.95
C TYR A 134 -3.70 29.62 -7.20
N ASP A 135 -2.43 29.89 -7.48
CA ASP A 135 -1.60 29.11 -8.38
C ASP A 135 -1.43 27.73 -7.76
N TYR A 136 -2.52 26.96 -7.77
CA TYR A 136 -2.45 25.53 -7.56
C TYR A 136 -1.57 25.01 -8.68
N PRO A 137 -0.37 24.48 -8.38
CA PRO A 137 0.39 23.81 -9.41
C PRO A 137 -0.54 22.77 -10.04
N PRO A 138 -0.62 22.69 -11.38
CA PRO A 138 -1.47 21.71 -12.02
C PRO A 138 -1.15 20.35 -11.40
N PRO A 139 -2.18 19.53 -11.07
CA PRO A 139 -1.96 18.24 -10.44
C PRO A 139 -0.90 17.51 -11.27
N PRO A 140 0.12 16.91 -10.62
CA PRO A 140 1.21 16.27 -11.34
C PRO A 140 0.60 15.34 -12.39
N PRO A 141 1.07 15.38 -13.66
CA PRO A 141 0.49 14.57 -14.71
C PRO A 141 0.46 13.13 -14.21
N PRO A 142 -0.67 12.40 -14.38
CA PRO A 142 -0.75 11.03 -13.91
C PRO A 142 0.45 10.30 -14.49
N GLN A 143 1.36 9.85 -13.62
CA GLN A 143 2.60 9.19 -14.04
C GLN A 143 2.21 7.88 -14.72
N GLN A 144 1.91 7.98 -16.01
CA GLN A 144 1.76 6.86 -16.92
C GLN A 144 3.16 6.32 -17.17
N SER A 145 3.77 5.70 -16.16
CA SER A 145 4.90 4.79 -16.37
C SER A 145 4.38 3.63 -17.23
N LEU A 146 4.43 3.81 -18.54
CA LEU A 146 4.12 2.84 -19.57
C LEU A 146 5.36 1.94 -19.75
N GLY A 147 5.72 1.23 -18.68
CA GLY A 147 6.88 0.35 -18.65
C GLY A 147 6.47 -1.02 -18.14
N LEU A 148 6.99 -2.06 -18.77
CA LEU A 148 6.79 -3.48 -18.45
C LEU A 148 7.00 -3.83 -16.95
N GLY A 149 7.59 -2.93 -16.15
CA GLY A 149 7.69 -3.00 -14.70
C GLY A 149 6.38 -2.74 -13.91
N LYS A 150 5.30 -2.29 -14.56
CA LYS A 150 3.97 -2.12 -13.92
C LYS A 150 3.20 -3.43 -13.65
N LEU A 151 3.63 -4.55 -14.25
CA LEU A 151 3.03 -5.85 -13.94
C LEU A 151 3.37 -6.32 -12.51
N LEU A 152 4.39 -5.72 -11.89
CA LEU A 152 4.82 -5.94 -10.52
C LEU A 152 4.73 -4.64 -9.69
N ASP A 153 3.75 -3.79 -9.99
CA ASP A 153 3.44 -2.68 -9.10
C ASP A 153 3.18 -3.26 -7.70
N TRP A 154 3.95 -2.83 -6.70
CA TRP A 154 3.89 -3.37 -5.34
C TRP A 154 2.46 -3.31 -4.78
N SER A 155 1.69 -2.30 -5.19
CA SER A 155 0.26 -2.17 -4.91
C SER A 155 -0.56 -3.34 -5.47
N THR A 156 -0.27 -3.77 -6.70
CA THR A 156 -0.92 -4.91 -7.35
C THR A 156 -0.52 -6.19 -6.65
N MET A 157 0.77 -6.37 -6.31
CA MET A 157 1.22 -7.55 -5.57
C MET A 157 0.57 -7.66 -4.18
N MET A 158 0.45 -6.56 -3.44
CA MET A 158 -0.25 -6.51 -2.16
C MET A 158 -1.74 -6.81 -2.32
N SER A 159 -2.38 -6.29 -3.36
CA SER A 159 -3.78 -6.61 -3.65
C SER A 159 -3.98 -8.10 -3.97
N LEU A 160 -3.00 -8.72 -4.65
CA LEU A 160 -3.02 -10.13 -5.02
C LEU A 160 -2.78 -11.04 -3.80
N MET A 161 -1.86 -10.64 -2.93
CA MET A 161 -1.64 -11.27 -1.61
C MET A 161 -2.89 -11.19 -0.74
N TYR A 162 -3.52 -10.01 -0.66
CA TYR A 162 -4.73 -9.82 0.13
C TYR A 162 -5.88 -10.67 -0.43
N LEU A 163 -6.14 -10.61 -1.73
CA LEU A 163 -7.14 -11.44 -2.40
C LEU A 163 -6.87 -12.93 -2.18
N GLY A 164 -5.62 -13.35 -2.36
CA GLY A 164 -5.18 -14.72 -2.13
C GLY A 164 -5.39 -15.16 -0.68
N ARG A 165 -5.08 -14.30 0.29
CA ARG A 165 -5.33 -14.54 1.72
C ARG A 165 -6.83 -14.67 1.99
N THR A 166 -7.66 -13.81 1.42
CA THR A 166 -9.12 -13.86 1.60
C THR A 166 -9.69 -15.17 1.04
N ILE A 167 -9.32 -15.54 -0.18
CA ILE A 167 -9.74 -16.81 -0.80
C ILE A 167 -9.25 -18.00 0.03
N TYR A 168 -8.00 -17.97 0.48
CA TYR A 168 -7.44 -19.02 1.32
C TYR A 168 -8.20 -19.15 2.64
N SER A 169 -8.47 -18.04 3.33
CA SER A 169 -9.21 -18.04 4.60
C SER A 169 -10.64 -18.58 4.49
N MET A 170 -11.26 -18.49 3.30
CA MET A 170 -12.57 -19.07 3.05
C MET A 170 -12.55 -20.58 2.83
N GLY A 171 -11.38 -21.15 2.47
CA GLY A 171 -11.23 -22.57 2.20
C GLY A 171 -10.57 -23.36 3.32
N VAL A 172 -10.04 -22.70 4.35
CA VAL A 172 -9.40 -23.40 5.48
C VAL A 172 -10.47 -24.09 6.35
N THR A 173 -10.33 -25.40 6.49
CA THR A 173 -11.15 -26.22 7.40
C THR A 173 -10.63 -26.11 8.83
N ALA A 174 -11.44 -26.55 9.81
CA ALA A 174 -11.03 -26.57 11.21
C ALA A 174 -9.75 -27.41 11.46
N ASP A 175 -9.50 -28.40 10.60
CA ASP A 175 -8.32 -29.27 10.65
C ASP A 175 -7.09 -28.63 9.98
N GLY A 176 -7.20 -27.41 9.45
CA GLY A 176 -6.13 -26.70 8.75
C GLY A 176 -5.93 -27.12 7.29
N GLY A 177 -6.75 -28.04 6.78
CA GLY A 177 -6.79 -28.41 5.37
C GLY A 177 -7.43 -27.30 4.53
N TRP A 178 -7.14 -27.29 3.23
CA TRP A 178 -7.81 -26.39 2.29
C TRP A 178 -8.82 -27.17 1.44
N ASP A 179 -10.08 -26.76 1.48
CA ASP A 179 -11.18 -27.35 0.71
C ASP A 179 -11.78 -26.33 -0.26
N TRP A 180 -11.73 -26.69 -1.54
CA TRP A 180 -12.33 -25.89 -2.61
C TRP A 180 -13.86 -25.86 -2.52
N GLN A 181 -14.49 -26.96 -2.14
CA GLN A 181 -15.93 -27.05 -2.05
C GLN A 181 -16.45 -26.14 -0.94
N LEU A 182 -15.74 -26.10 0.20
CA LEU A 182 -15.99 -25.13 1.27
C LEU A 182 -15.82 -23.68 0.81
N THR A 183 -14.78 -23.39 0.01
CA THR A 183 -14.57 -22.05 -0.56
C THR A 183 -15.77 -21.61 -1.40
N VAL A 184 -16.27 -22.47 -2.29
CA VAL A 184 -17.44 -22.18 -3.13
C VAL A 184 -18.71 -22.03 -2.29
N ALA A 185 -18.91 -22.87 -1.27
CA ALA A 185 -20.04 -22.78 -0.36
C ALA A 185 -20.02 -21.44 0.42
N ASN A 186 -18.85 -21.06 0.96
CA ASN A 186 -18.68 -19.80 1.68
C ASN A 186 -18.85 -18.58 0.76
N LEU A 187 -18.39 -18.66 -0.49
CA LEU A 187 -18.58 -17.60 -1.48
C LEU A 187 -20.07 -17.37 -1.81
N ARG A 188 -20.87 -18.45 -1.87
CA ARG A 188 -22.32 -18.36 -2.11
C ARG A 188 -23.09 -17.75 -0.94
N ASN A 189 -22.60 -17.95 0.28
CA ASN A 189 -23.23 -17.43 1.50
C ASN A 189 -22.69 -16.04 1.89
N MET A 190 -21.87 -15.43 1.05
CA MET A 190 -21.23 -14.15 1.34
C MET A 190 -22.17 -12.98 1.08
N ASP A 191 -22.04 -11.94 1.91
CA ASP A 191 -22.82 -10.72 1.79
C ASP A 191 -22.66 -10.06 0.40
N THR A 192 -23.75 -9.59 -0.21
CA THR A 192 -23.79 -9.17 -1.62
C THR A 192 -22.78 -8.06 -1.92
N MET A 193 -22.62 -7.11 -1.01
CA MET A 193 -21.64 -6.04 -1.15
C MET A 193 -20.20 -6.57 -1.21
N ARG A 194 -19.86 -7.53 -0.35
CA ARG A 194 -18.51 -8.11 -0.33
C ARG A 194 -18.24 -8.95 -1.58
N MET A 195 -19.25 -9.67 -2.05
CA MET A 195 -19.19 -10.38 -3.33
C MET A 195 -18.97 -9.41 -4.50
N GLY A 196 -19.61 -8.23 -4.49
CA GLY A 196 -19.40 -7.18 -5.48
C GLY A 196 -17.96 -6.66 -5.51
N PHE A 197 -17.38 -6.35 -4.35
CA PHE A 197 -15.97 -5.94 -4.26
C PHE A 197 -15.01 -7.03 -4.71
N LEU A 198 -15.28 -8.29 -4.37
CA LEU A 198 -14.47 -9.42 -4.81
C LEU A 198 -14.54 -9.57 -6.34
N ALA A 199 -15.73 -9.55 -6.93
CA ALA A 199 -15.90 -9.60 -8.38
C ALA A 199 -15.20 -8.44 -9.10
N PHE A 200 -15.30 -7.22 -8.55
CA PHE A 200 -14.62 -6.05 -9.10
C PHE A 200 -13.10 -6.17 -9.04
N SER A 201 -12.54 -6.66 -7.93
CA SER A 201 -11.09 -6.88 -7.80
C SER A 201 -10.58 -7.94 -8.77
N VAL A 202 -11.31 -9.04 -8.95
CA VAL A 202 -10.98 -10.07 -9.96
C VAL A 202 -11.06 -9.50 -11.38
N TYR A 203 -12.10 -8.73 -11.70
CA TYR A 203 -12.24 -8.08 -13.01
C TYR A 203 -11.06 -7.15 -13.31
N ARG A 204 -10.66 -6.31 -12.35
CA ARG A 204 -9.50 -5.42 -12.50
C ARG A 204 -8.22 -6.21 -12.77
N LEU A 205 -8.05 -7.34 -12.10
CA LEU A 205 -6.88 -8.20 -12.26
C LEU A 205 -6.85 -8.84 -13.65
N VAL A 206 -7.97 -9.43 -14.09
CA VAL A 206 -8.08 -10.01 -15.44
C VAL A 206 -7.86 -8.95 -16.53
N LYS A 207 -8.45 -7.77 -16.39
CA LYS A 207 -8.28 -6.65 -17.33
C LYS A 207 -6.84 -6.13 -17.42
N LYS A 208 -5.99 -6.40 -16.43
CA LYS A 208 -4.56 -6.03 -16.50
C LYS A 208 -3.74 -7.01 -17.35
N PHE A 209 -4.21 -8.25 -17.51
CA PHE A 209 -3.53 -9.31 -18.25
C PHE A 209 -4.10 -9.56 -19.65
N VAL A 210 -5.33 -9.12 -19.93
CA VAL A 210 -5.99 -9.13 -21.24
C VAL A 210 -5.82 -7.78 -21.90
#